data_AF-A0A091C5B6-F1
#
_entry.id   AF-A0A091C5B6-F1
#
_cell.length_a   1.000
_cell.length_b   1.000
_cell.length_c   1.000
_cell.angle_alpha   90.00
_cell.angle_beta   90.00
_cell.angle_gamma   90.00
#
_symmetry.space_group_name_H-M   'P 1'
#
loop_
_entity.id
_entity.type
_entity.pdbx_description
1 polymer ?
#
loop_
_entity_poly.entity_id
_entity_poly.type
_entity_poly.pdbx_seq_one_letter_code
_entity_poly.pdbx_strand_id
1 'polypeptide(L)'
;MTMEETLQQWRKEEFSKALEMMEKAIEVNTSQNKIKKQRDAAQFFNISTNTLLSWVRNGAPEIRLDSGMPLYNVESIQKWLMEHER
;
A
#
# COMPACT_ATOMS: atom_id res chain seq x y z
N MET A 1 34.86 20.37 18.32
CA MET A 1 33.97 20.46 17.15
C MET A 1 34.53 21.48 16.21
N THR A 2 35.06 21.02 15.08
CA THR A 2 35.50 21.87 13.98
C THR A 2 34.30 22.29 13.14
N MET A 3 34.45 23.38 12.39
CA MET A 3 33.41 23.85 11.46
C MET A 3 32.99 22.76 10.46
N GLU A 4 33.94 21.91 10.06
CA GLU A 4 33.72 20.79 9.14
C GLU A 4 32.89 19.68 9.78
N GLU A 5 33.15 19.33 11.05
CA GLU A 5 32.34 18.37 11.82
C GLU A 5 30.91 18.88 12.01
N THR A 6 30.73 20.18 12.29
CA THR A 6 29.41 20.80 12.43
C THR A 6 28.62 20.77 11.12
N LEU A 7 29.28 21.09 9.98
CA LEU A 7 28.66 21.03 8.66
C LEU A 7 28.25 19.61 8.27
N GLN A 8 29.08 18.62 8.55
CA GLN A 8 28.74 17.21 8.29
C GLN A 8 27.56 16.73 9.12
N GLN A 9 27.48 17.16 10.38
CA GLN A 9 26.38 16.80 11.25
C GLN A 9 25.06 17.42 10.79
N TRP A 10 25.06 18.70 10.43
CA TRP A 10 23.87 19.37 9.88
C TRP A 10 23.39 18.72 8.59
N ARG A 11 24.31 18.37 7.69
CA ARG A 11 23.96 17.69 6.43
C ARG A 11 23.30 16.33 6.70
N LYS A 12 23.81 15.56 7.67
CA LYS A 12 23.19 14.28 8.07
C LYS A 12 21.79 14.49 8.65
N GLU A 13 21.60 15.49 9.50
CA GLU A 13 20.29 15.81 10.09
C GLU A 13 19.27 16.25 9.02
N GLU A 14 19.70 17.06 8.05
CA GLU A 14 18.87 17.46 6.91
C GLU A 14 18.45 16.27 6.05
N PHE A 15 19.40 15.38 5.72
CA PHE A 15 19.10 14.15 4.97
C PHE A 15 18.13 13.25 5.73
N SER A 16 18.34 13.03 7.03
CA SER A 16 17.45 12.21 7.86
C SER A 16 16.04 12.79 7.90
N LYS A 17 15.89 14.12 8.08
CA LYS A 17 14.58 14.78 8.04
C LYS A 17 13.91 14.66 6.67
N ALA A 18 14.67 14.80 5.58
CA ALA A 18 14.13 14.65 4.24
C ALA A 18 13.64 13.22 3.98
N LEU A 19 14.39 12.21 4.43
CA LEU A 19 14.00 10.80 4.37
C LEU A 19 12.71 10.54 5.15
N GLU A 20 12.62 11.02 6.38
CA GLU A 20 11.44 10.85 7.23
C GLU A 20 10.19 11.50 6.61
N MET A 21 10.34 12.70 6.03
CA MET A 21 9.23 13.36 5.31
C MET A 21 8.78 12.57 4.07
N MET A 22 9.72 11.97 3.34
CA MET A 22 9.43 11.17 2.15
C MET A 22 8.74 9.85 2.52
N GLU A 23 9.20 9.17 3.58
CA GLU A 23 8.56 7.97 4.13
C GLU A 23 7.12 8.27 4.57
N LYS A 24 6.90 9.37 5.30
CA LYS A 24 5.55 9.82 5.69
C LYS A 24 4.66 10.12 4.49
N ALA A 25 5.20 10.76 3.44
CA ALA A 25 4.45 11.03 2.23
C ALA A 25 4.04 9.73 1.50
N ILE A 26 4.92 8.73 1.47
CA ILE A 26 4.62 7.41 0.92
C ILE A 26 3.54 6.71 1.77
N GLU A 27 3.69 6.73 3.09
CA GLU A 27 2.74 6.13 4.04
C GLU A 27 1.34 6.75 3.94
N VAL A 28 1.24 8.08 3.83
CA VAL A 28 -0.04 8.78 3.64
C VAL A 28 -0.67 8.39 2.30
N ASN A 29 0.12 8.30 1.23
CA ASN A 29 -0.38 7.92 -0.09
C ASN A 29 -0.84 6.44 -0.15
N THR A 30 -0.13 5.52 0.51
CA THR A 30 -0.56 4.12 0.64
C THR A 30 -1.79 3.97 1.54
N SER A 31 -1.87 4.75 2.62
CA SER A 31 -3.00 4.73 3.56
C SER A 31 -4.29 5.31 2.98
N GLN A 32 -4.21 6.31 2.11
CA GLN A 32 -5.40 6.93 1.50
C GLN A 32 -6.00 6.11 0.35
N ASN A 33 -5.26 5.14 -0.22
CA ASN A 33 -5.68 4.37 -1.40
C ASN A 33 -5.85 2.86 -1.12
N LYS A 34 -6.39 2.51 0.06
CA LYS A 34 -6.66 1.12 0.47
C LYS A 34 -7.75 0.45 -0.36
N ILE A 35 -8.74 1.24 -0.82
CA ILE A 35 -9.81 0.77 -1.70
C ILE A 35 -9.39 1.03 -3.15
N LYS A 36 -9.23 -0.05 -3.91
CA LYS A 36 -8.77 -0.02 -5.30
C LYS A 36 -9.83 -0.62 -6.23
N LYS A 37 -9.85 -0.16 -7.48
CA LYS A 37 -10.62 -0.81 -8.56
C LYS A 37 -9.97 -2.15 -8.91
N GLN A 38 -10.72 -3.03 -9.59
CA GLN A 38 -10.26 -4.38 -9.94
C GLN A 38 -8.87 -4.44 -10.58
N ARG A 39 -8.60 -3.58 -11.57
CA ARG A 39 -7.30 -3.56 -12.26
C ARG A 39 -6.17 -3.13 -11.33
N ASP A 40 -6.41 -2.10 -10.53
CA ASP A 40 -5.39 -1.52 -9.65
C ASP A 40 -5.14 -2.43 -8.44
N ALA A 41 -6.16 -3.16 -7.99
CA ALA A 41 -6.03 -4.20 -6.98
C ALA A 41 -5.24 -5.40 -7.51
N ALA A 42 -5.54 -5.87 -8.72
CA ALA A 42 -4.78 -6.95 -9.36
C ALA A 42 -3.31 -6.57 -9.56
N GLN A 43 -3.05 -5.32 -9.96
CA GLN A 43 -1.70 -4.78 -10.07
C GLN A 43 -0.99 -4.70 -8.70
N PHE A 44 -1.69 -4.30 -7.64
CA PHE A 44 -1.12 -4.23 -6.29
C PHE A 44 -0.60 -5.60 -5.81
N PHE A 45 -1.36 -6.67 -6.04
CA PHE A 45 -0.96 -8.03 -5.69
C PHE A 45 -0.09 -8.72 -6.75
N ASN A 46 0.25 -8.02 -7.84
CA ASN A 46 0.98 -8.57 -8.99
C ASN A 46 0.35 -9.86 -9.56
N ILE A 47 -0.97 -9.87 -9.70
CA ILE A 47 -1.76 -11.00 -10.24
C ILE A 47 -2.63 -10.55 -11.43
N SER A 48 -3.20 -11.52 -12.14
CA SER A 48 -4.21 -11.23 -13.15
C SER A 48 -5.56 -10.86 -12.52
N THR A 49 -6.40 -10.09 -13.23
CA THR A 49 -7.78 -9.81 -12.79
C THR A 49 -8.63 -11.08 -12.66
N ASN A 50 -8.34 -12.11 -13.45
CA ASN A 50 -8.98 -13.43 -13.35
C ASN A 50 -8.60 -14.14 -12.05
N THR A 51 -7.35 -14.04 -11.62
CA THR A 51 -6.88 -14.57 -10.33
C THR A 51 -7.58 -13.84 -9.18
N LEU A 52 -7.71 -12.52 -9.26
CA LEU A 52 -8.44 -11.73 -8.27
C LEU A 52 -9.92 -12.14 -8.19
N LEU A 53 -10.59 -12.35 -9.34
CA LEU A 53 -11.97 -12.87 -9.37
C LEU A 53 -12.08 -14.28 -8.79
N SER A 54 -11.06 -15.13 -9.00
CA SER A 54 -10.99 -16.45 -8.39
C SER A 54 -10.93 -16.35 -6.87
N TRP A 55 -10.13 -15.42 -6.32
CA TRP A 55 -10.07 -15.18 -4.87
C TRP A 55 -11.42 -14.75 -4.31
N VAL A 56 -12.13 -13.85 -4.99
CA VAL A 56 -13.49 -13.44 -4.59
C VAL A 56 -14.44 -14.63 -4.57
N ARG A 57 -14.39 -15.51 -5.58
CA ARG A 57 -15.20 -16.74 -5.61
C ARG A 57 -14.86 -17.69 -4.46
N ASN A 58 -13.62 -17.67 -3.99
CA ASN A 58 -13.16 -18.41 -2.82
C ASN A 58 -13.45 -17.69 -1.48
N GLY A 59 -14.15 -16.55 -1.51
CA GLY A 59 -14.57 -15.83 -0.31
C GLY A 59 -13.73 -14.61 0.04
N ALA A 60 -12.83 -14.16 -0.83
CA ALA A 60 -12.10 -12.92 -0.60
C ALA A 60 -13.07 -11.71 -0.58
N PRO A 61 -12.84 -10.73 0.32
CA PRO A 61 -13.76 -9.62 0.51
C PRO A 61 -13.80 -8.70 -0.72
N GLU A 62 -15.01 -8.45 -1.23
CA GLU A 62 -15.28 -7.45 -2.26
C GLU A 62 -16.34 -6.45 -1.79
N ILE A 63 -16.20 -5.20 -2.21
CA ILE A 63 -17.19 -4.14 -2.00
C ILE A 63 -17.87 -3.92 -3.33
N ARG A 64 -19.17 -4.22 -3.42
CA ARG A 64 -19.96 -3.93 -4.62
C ARG A 64 -20.79 -2.67 -4.37
N LEU A 65 -20.55 -1.64 -5.18
CA LEU A 65 -21.36 -0.43 -5.17
C LEU A 65 -22.74 -0.71 -5.80
N ASP A 66 -23.74 0.11 -5.49
CA ASP A 66 -25.08 0.03 -6.10
C ASP A 66 -25.06 0.15 -7.63
N SER A 67 -24.00 0.77 -8.18
CA SER A 67 -23.73 0.85 -9.62
C SER A 67 -23.24 -0.46 -10.25
N GLY A 68 -23.02 -1.52 -9.45
CA GLY A 68 -22.44 -2.79 -9.88
C GLY A 68 -20.92 -2.80 -10.00
N MET A 69 -20.24 -1.69 -9.74
CA MET A 69 -18.77 -1.62 -9.81
C MET A 69 -18.11 -2.33 -8.61
N PRO A 70 -17.19 -3.29 -8.85
CA PRO A 70 -16.45 -3.94 -7.76
C PRO A 70 -15.24 -3.11 -7.32
N LEU A 71 -15.13 -2.94 -6.02
CA LEU A 71 -14.01 -2.32 -5.32
C LEU A 71 -13.40 -3.30 -4.33
N TYR A 72 -12.11 -3.15 -4.09
CA TYR A 72 -11.32 -4.10 -3.33
C TYR A 72 -10.54 -3.35 -2.26
N ASN A 73 -10.78 -3.69 -0.99
CA ASN A 73 -9.91 -3.26 0.09
C ASN A 73 -8.71 -4.20 0.15
N VAL A 74 -7.55 -3.66 -0.18
CA VAL A 74 -6.28 -4.39 -0.22
C VAL A 74 -5.94 -5.01 1.14
N GLU A 75 -6.18 -4.30 2.25
CA GLU A 75 -5.87 -4.83 3.58
C GLU A 75 -6.77 -6.01 3.95
N SER A 76 -8.05 -5.96 3.57
CA SER A 76 -8.99 -7.04 3.83
C SER A 76 -8.64 -8.29 3.03
N ILE A 77 -8.23 -8.13 1.77
CA ILE A 77 -7.76 -9.24 0.93
C ILE A 77 -6.44 -9.81 1.48
N GLN A 78 -5.51 -8.95 1.91
CA GLN A 78 -4.25 -9.40 2.51
C GLN A 78 -4.48 -10.20 3.79
N LYS A 79 -5.42 -9.78 4.65
CA LYS A 79 -5.82 -10.52 5.83
C LYS A 79 -6.43 -11.88 5.47
N TRP A 80 -7.32 -11.91 4.46
CA TRP A 80 -7.92 -13.16 3.96
C TRP A 80 -6.87 -14.13 3.41
N LEU A 81 -5.85 -13.63 2.68
CA LEU A 81 -4.73 -14.45 2.20
C LEU A 81 -3.94 -15.07 3.35
N MET A 82 -3.61 -14.30 4.38
CA MET A 82 -2.89 -14.80 5.57
C MET A 82 -3.67 -15.88 6.32
N GLU A 83 -5.00 -15.80 6.32
CA GLU A 83 -5.88 -16.82 6.93
C GLU A 83 -6.00 -18.08 6.06
N HIS A 84 -5.88 -17.97 4.73
CA HIS A 84 -5.97 -19.08 3.77
C HIS A 84 -4.65 -19.82 3.51
N GLU A 85 -3.50 -19.22 3.84
CA GLU A 85 -2.18 -19.87 3.75
C GLU A 85 -1.86 -20.80 4.96
N ARG A 86 -2.78 -20.95 5.92
CA ARG A 86 -2.68 -21.91 7.03
C ARG A 86 -3.44 -23.20 6.75
#